data_AF-A0A2Z4LSE4-F1
#
_entry.id   AF-A0A2Z4LSE4-F1
#
_cell.length_a   1.000
_cell.length_b   1.000
_cell.length_c   1.000
_cell.angle_alpha   90.00
_cell.angle_beta   90.00
_cell.angle_gamma   90.00
#
_symmetry.space_group_name_H-M   'P 1'
#
loop_
_entity.id
_entity.type
_entity.pdbx_description
1 polymer ?
#
loop_
_entity_poly.entity_id
_entity_poly.type
_entity_poly.pdbx_seq_one_letter_code
_entity_poly.pdbx_strand_id
1 'polypeptide(L)'
;MIKRLKETHCPLCYSKLEFRNVTPCGECGTDDSELDHFKEHRYHEYILYHGLRLVLCDFCDVDFGSYDPTYFGFEKGKRIGYEDFELVREIVDVKINKGKYCSECGYNLPFLKFVKECRLANGKE
;
A
#
# COMPACT_ATOMS: atom_id res chain seq x y z
N MET A 1 -3.52 -24.99 3.36
CA MET A 1 -4.31 -24.00 4.12
C MET A 1 -3.37 -23.02 4.80
N ILE A 2 -3.25 -21.79 4.30
CA ILE A 2 -2.47 -20.75 4.98
C ILE A 2 -3.34 -20.23 6.12
N LYS A 3 -2.98 -20.55 7.37
CA LYS A 3 -3.55 -19.90 8.56
C LYS A 3 -3.31 -18.41 8.40
N ARG A 4 -4.37 -17.60 8.20
CA ARG A 4 -4.28 -16.14 8.32
C ARG A 4 -3.83 -15.85 9.76
N LEU A 5 -2.54 -15.56 9.96
CA LEU A 5 -2.09 -14.95 11.20
C LEU A 5 -2.95 -13.71 11.42
N LYS A 6 -3.64 -13.63 12.56
CA LYS A 6 -4.37 -12.43 12.96
C LYS A 6 -3.31 -11.39 13.34
N GLU A 7 -2.77 -10.66 12.37
CA GLU A 7 -1.91 -9.51 12.64
C GLU A 7 -2.71 -8.47 13.40
N THR A 8 -2.46 -8.33 14.68
CA THR A 8 -3.15 -7.38 15.56
C THR A 8 -2.39 -6.06 15.67
N HIS A 9 -1.15 -6.00 15.16
CA HIS A 9 -0.25 -4.87 15.28
C HIS A 9 0.36 -4.49 13.93
N CYS A 10 0.68 -3.21 13.79
CA CYS A 10 1.33 -2.65 12.61
C CYS A 10 2.72 -3.26 12.42
N PRO A 11 3.08 -3.71 11.20
CA PRO A 11 4.39 -4.30 10.96
C PRO A 11 5.56 -3.28 10.99
N LEU A 12 5.26 -1.98 10.99
CA LEU A 12 6.26 -0.91 11.04
C LEU A 12 6.45 -0.32 12.44
N CYS A 13 5.37 0.07 13.11
CA CYS A 13 5.43 0.75 14.41
C CYS A 13 4.93 -0.09 15.59
N TYR A 14 4.45 -1.31 15.35
CA TYR A 14 3.91 -2.23 16.37
C TYR A 14 2.67 -1.73 17.15
N SER A 15 2.11 -0.57 16.80
CA SER A 15 0.83 -0.11 17.36
C SER A 15 -0.33 -1.02 16.95
N LYS A 16 -1.36 -1.09 17.78
CA LYS A 16 -2.54 -1.92 17.52
C LYS A 16 -3.26 -1.46 16.26
N LEU A 17 -3.65 -2.41 15.41
CA LEU A 17 -4.43 -2.13 14.21
C LEU A 17 -5.92 -2.02 14.55
N GLU A 18 -6.59 -1.08 13.89
CA GLU A 18 -8.03 -0.92 13.93
C GLU A 18 -8.70 -1.41 12.65
N PHE A 19 -9.98 -1.73 12.73
CA PHE A 19 -10.77 -2.14 11.57
C PHE A 19 -11.53 -0.94 11.01
N ARG A 20 -11.33 -0.65 9.73
CA ARG A 20 -11.99 0.44 9.01
C ARG A 20 -12.57 -0.03 7.68
N ASN A 21 -13.44 0.78 7.09
CA ASN A 21 -13.77 0.66 5.68
C ASN A 21 -12.52 1.01 4.87
N VAL A 22 -12.29 0.28 3.78
CA VAL A 22 -11.18 0.53 2.86
C VAL A 22 -11.63 0.44 1.41
N THR A 23 -11.10 1.30 0.55
CA THR A 23 -11.13 1.14 -0.91
C THR A 23 -10.11 0.08 -1.35
N PRO A 24 -10.09 -0.32 -2.64
CA PRO A 24 -9.05 -1.21 -3.14
C PRO A 24 -7.63 -0.64 -3.09
N CYS A 25 -7.45 0.69 -3.03
CA CYS A 25 -6.11 1.29 -3.00
C CYS A 25 -5.38 0.92 -1.70
N GLY A 26 -4.18 0.36 -1.82
CA GLY A 26 -3.33 0.01 -0.70
C GLY A 26 -2.81 1.23 0.04
N GLU A 27 -2.65 2.37 -0.64
CA GLU A 27 -2.08 3.57 -0.02
C GLU A 27 -3.15 4.45 0.62
N CYS A 28 -3.95 5.14 -0.20
CA CYS A 28 -4.94 6.11 0.26
C CYS A 28 -6.25 5.47 0.75
N GLY A 29 -6.43 4.16 0.62
CA GLY A 29 -7.76 3.55 0.68
C GLY A 29 -8.50 3.64 2.01
N THR A 30 -7.91 4.23 3.05
CA THR A 30 -8.55 4.53 4.35
C THR A 30 -8.92 5.99 4.55
N ASP A 31 -8.58 6.85 3.61
CA ASP A 31 -8.96 8.26 3.63
C ASP A 31 -10.48 8.41 3.42
N ASP A 32 -11.11 9.29 4.19
CA ASP A 32 -12.57 9.44 4.19
C ASP A 32 -13.06 10.02 2.84
N SER A 33 -12.31 10.92 2.21
CA SER A 33 -12.68 11.48 0.90
C SER A 33 -12.53 10.44 -0.22
N GLU A 34 -11.50 9.59 -0.13
CA GLU A 34 -11.31 8.47 -1.06
C GLU A 34 -12.40 7.41 -0.90
N LEU A 35 -12.91 7.17 0.31
CA LEU A 35 -14.03 6.28 0.55
C LEU A 35 -15.34 6.77 -0.09
N ASP A 36 -15.56 8.08 -0.11
CA ASP A 36 -16.75 8.69 -0.74
C ASP A 36 -16.64 8.67 -2.27
N HIS A 37 -15.45 8.92 -2.82
CA HIS A 37 -15.21 9.00 -4.26
C HIS A 37 -14.67 7.70 -4.89
N PHE A 38 -14.64 6.58 -4.15
CA PHE A 38 -13.99 5.34 -4.58
C PHE A 38 -14.48 4.73 -5.90
N LYS A 39 -15.61 5.18 -6.44
CA LYS A 39 -16.14 4.73 -7.76
C LYS A 39 -15.73 5.63 -8.92
N GLU A 40 -15.17 6.80 -8.63
CA GLU A 40 -14.70 7.77 -9.61
C GLU A 40 -13.25 7.49 -10.03
N HIS A 41 -12.53 6.72 -9.22
CA HIS A 41 -11.16 6.30 -9.46
C HIS A 41 -11.06 5.01 -10.28
N ARG A 42 -9.99 4.90 -11.07
CA ARG A 42 -9.53 3.61 -11.61
C ARG A 42 -8.54 2.98 -10.66
N TYR A 43 -8.55 1.64 -10.58
CA TYR A 43 -7.65 0.90 -9.70
C TYR A 43 -6.90 -0.16 -10.50
N HIS A 44 -5.60 -0.26 -10.24
CA HIS A 44 -4.73 -1.20 -10.94
C HIS A 44 -3.89 -1.99 -9.94
N GLU A 45 -3.70 -3.28 -10.21
CA GLU A 45 -2.69 -4.09 -9.53
C GLU A 45 -1.37 -3.95 -10.27
N TYR A 46 -0.33 -3.57 -9.55
CA TYR A 46 1.02 -3.43 -10.05
C TYR A 46 1.95 -4.44 -9.37
N ILE A 47 2.98 -4.85 -10.09
CA ILE A 47 4.22 -5.37 -9.50
C ILE A 47 5.20 -4.19 -9.41
N LEU A 48 5.72 -3.93 -8.22
CA LEU A 48 6.69 -2.88 -7.92
C LEU A 48 7.79 -3.46 -7.05
N TYR A 49 8.95 -2.80 -7.00
CA TYR A 49 10.07 -3.01 -6.07
C TYR A 49 10.23 -4.45 -5.53
N HIS A 50 11.24 -5.17 -6.03
CA HIS A 50 11.50 -6.55 -5.59
C HIS A 50 10.37 -7.54 -5.91
N GLY A 51 9.55 -7.24 -6.93
CA GLY A 51 8.48 -8.13 -7.37
C GLY A 51 7.24 -8.15 -6.46
N LEU A 52 7.13 -7.17 -5.56
CA LEU A 52 6.01 -7.05 -4.62
C LEU A 52 4.78 -6.50 -5.33
N ARG A 53 3.59 -6.87 -4.83
CA ARG A 53 2.32 -6.47 -5.44
C ARG A 53 1.59 -5.46 -4.58
N LEU A 54 1.04 -4.44 -5.23
CA LEU A 54 0.20 -3.44 -4.59
C LEU A 54 -0.91 -2.99 -5.55
N VAL A 55 -2.10 -2.77 -5.02
CA VAL A 55 -3.19 -2.14 -5.76
C VAL A 55 -3.16 -0.65 -5.47
N LEU A 56 -3.19 0.19 -6.50
CA LEU A 56 -3.21 1.65 -6.37
C LEU A 56 -4.37 2.23 -7.18
N CYS A 57 -4.92 3.35 -6.74
CA CYS A 57 -5.76 4.17 -7.60
C CYS A 57 -4.90 4.95 -8.60
N ASP A 58 -5.56 5.50 -9.62
CA ASP A 58 -4.98 6.35 -10.65
C ASP A 58 -4.33 7.65 -10.16
N PHE A 59 -4.64 8.10 -8.94
CA PHE A 59 -3.91 9.20 -8.30
C PHE A 59 -2.64 8.71 -7.60
N CYS A 60 -2.76 7.67 -6.78
CA CYS A 60 -1.62 7.13 -6.03
C CYS A 60 -0.56 6.53 -6.96
N ASP A 61 -0.92 5.92 -8.09
CA ASP A 61 0.09 5.41 -9.02
C ASP A 61 0.94 6.52 -9.65
N VAL A 62 0.37 7.72 -9.83
CA VAL A 62 1.10 8.92 -10.29
C VAL A 62 1.97 9.49 -9.17
N ASP A 63 1.43 9.61 -7.97
CA ASP A 63 2.11 10.26 -6.85
C ASP A 63 3.15 9.35 -6.17
N PHE A 64 3.16 8.05 -6.44
CA PHE A 64 4.06 7.11 -5.81
C PHE A 64 5.56 7.44 -6.02
N GLY A 65 5.88 8.09 -7.14
CA GLY A 65 7.24 8.57 -7.44
C GLY A 65 7.70 9.74 -6.54
N SER A 66 6.78 10.38 -5.82
CA SER A 66 7.05 11.49 -4.89
C SER A 66 7.60 11.03 -3.53
N TYR A 67 7.55 9.72 -3.23
CA TYR A 67 8.08 9.20 -1.96
C TYR A 67 9.58 9.39 -1.84
N ASP A 68 10.05 9.69 -0.62
CA ASP A 68 11.47 9.52 -0.30
C ASP A 68 11.82 8.02 -0.39
N PRO A 69 12.76 7.60 -1.26
CA PRO A 69 13.14 6.20 -1.42
C PRO A 69 13.59 5.53 -0.11
N THR A 70 14.12 6.31 0.83
CA THR A 70 14.53 5.80 2.15
C THR A 70 13.35 5.32 2.97
N TYR A 71 12.12 5.78 2.68
CA TYR A 71 10.90 5.27 3.31
C TYR A 71 10.70 3.77 3.05
N PHE A 72 11.04 3.30 1.84
CA PHE A 72 11.03 1.90 1.43
C PHE A 72 12.35 1.17 1.75
N GLY A 73 13.27 1.84 2.45
CA GLY A 73 14.56 1.28 2.85
C GLY A 73 15.66 1.34 1.77
N PHE A 74 15.41 2.00 0.63
CA PHE A 74 16.46 2.21 -0.36
C PHE A 74 17.53 3.19 0.14
N GLU A 75 18.69 3.18 -0.53
CA GLU A 75 19.74 4.16 -0.28
C GLU A 75 19.30 5.57 -0.68
N LYS A 76 19.80 6.57 0.07
CA LYS A 76 19.53 7.98 -0.22
C LYS A 76 20.00 8.34 -1.62
N GLY A 77 19.12 8.98 -2.40
CA GLY A 77 19.43 9.42 -3.76
C GLY A 77 19.13 8.39 -4.85
N LYS A 78 18.69 7.16 -4.50
CA LYS A 78 18.06 6.28 -5.48
C LYS A 78 16.86 6.98 -6.10
N ARG A 79 16.71 6.91 -7.42
CA ARG A 79 15.47 7.33 -8.07
C ARG A 79 14.48 6.17 -8.04
N ILE A 80 13.23 6.48 -7.70
CA ILE A 80 12.09 5.59 -7.81
C ILE A 80 11.05 6.29 -8.67
N GLY A 81 10.34 5.54 -9.50
CA GLY A 81 9.38 6.13 -10.43
C GLY A 81 8.54 5.10 -11.16
N TYR A 82 7.77 5.58 -12.14
CA TYR A 82 6.90 4.73 -12.96
C TYR A 82 7.66 3.62 -13.71
N GLU A 83 8.95 3.80 -13.98
CA GLU A 83 9.78 2.76 -14.60
C GLU A 83 9.91 1.49 -13.75
N ASP A 84 9.65 1.59 -12.44
CA ASP A 84 9.68 0.47 -11.51
C ASP A 84 8.34 -0.30 -11.45
N PHE A 85 7.33 0.13 -12.23
CA PHE A 85 5.98 -0.42 -12.20
C PHE A 85 5.74 -1.33 -13.39
N GLU A 86 5.26 -2.54 -13.10
CA GLU A 86 4.69 -3.44 -14.09
C GLU A 86 3.18 -3.56 -13.84
N LEU A 87 2.37 -3.09 -14.79
CA LEU A 87 0.91 -3.21 -14.73
C LEU A 87 0.48 -4.66 -14.91
N VAL A 88 -0.16 -5.24 -13.89
CA VAL A 88 -0.68 -6.61 -13.94
C VAL A 88 -2.09 -6.64 -14.53
N ARG A 89 -2.99 -5.79 -14.00
CA ARG A 89 -4.40 -5.71 -14.43
C ARG A 89 -5.12 -4.51 -13.84
N GLU A 90 -6.24 -4.15 -14.45
CA GLU A 90 -7.25 -3.26 -13.87
C GLU A 90 -8.20 -4.04 -12.94
N ILE A 91 -8.62 -3.40 -11.85
CA ILE A 91 -9.62 -3.91 -10.90
C ILE A 91 -10.98 -3.30 -11.25
N VAL A 92 -11.84 -4.10 -11.88
CA VAL A 92 -13.14 -3.62 -12.41
C VAL A 92 -14.32 -3.73 -11.44
N ASP A 93 -14.28 -4.68 -10.49
CA ASP A 93 -15.33 -4.86 -9.48
C ASP A 93 -14.94 -4.16 -8.18
N VAL A 94 -14.96 -2.83 -8.23
CA VAL A 94 -14.51 -1.96 -7.14
C VAL A 94 -15.55 -1.94 -6.01
N LYS A 95 -15.12 -2.35 -4.82
CA LYS A 95 -15.97 -2.46 -3.62
C LYS A 95 -15.23 -1.99 -2.37
N ILE A 96 -15.97 -1.32 -1.50
CA ILE A 96 -15.51 -1.07 -0.13
C ILE A 96 -15.47 -2.39 0.63
N ASN A 97 -14.37 -2.63 1.34
CA ASN A 97 -14.17 -3.78 2.20
C ASN A 97 -13.87 -3.36 3.64
N LYS A 98 -13.83 -4.32 4.57
CA LYS A 98 -13.26 -4.10 5.90
C LYS A 98 -11.77 -4.44 5.87
N GLY A 99 -10.94 -3.45 6.15
CA GLY A 99 -9.49 -3.56 6.20
C GLY A 99 -8.94 -3.23 7.59
N LYS A 100 -7.66 -3.53 7.79
CA LYS A 100 -6.91 -3.10 8.97
C LYS A 100 -6.12 -1.84 8.65
N TYR A 101 -6.06 -0.93 9.59
CA TYR A 101 -5.41 0.36 9.47
C TYR A 101 -4.61 0.67 10.73
N CYS A 102 -3.51 1.40 10.57
CA CYS A 102 -2.70 1.90 11.67
C CYS A 102 -2.87 3.41 11.80
N SER A 103 -3.46 3.88 12.90
CA SER A 103 -3.62 5.30 13.21
C SER A 103 -2.29 6.05 13.32
N GLU A 104 -1.24 5.38 13.80
CA GLU A 104 0.08 6.00 13.99
C GLU A 104 0.85 6.15 12.68
N CYS A 105 0.71 5.19 11.76
CA CYS A 105 1.39 5.26 10.47
C CYS A 105 0.58 5.98 9.39
N GLY A 106 -0.75 6.10 9.56
CA GLY A 106 -1.61 6.75 8.57
C GLY A 106 -1.98 5.88 7.37
N TYR A 107 -1.69 4.56 7.40
CA TYR A 107 -1.86 3.68 6.25
C TYR A 107 -2.59 2.38 6.58
N ASN A 108 -3.16 1.79 5.52
CA ASN A 108 -3.78 0.48 5.60
C ASN A 108 -2.75 -0.65 5.55
N LEU A 109 -3.16 -1.83 6.02
CA LEU A 109 -2.26 -2.97 6.19
C LEU A 109 -1.58 -3.45 4.89
N PRO A 110 -2.26 -3.56 3.73
CA PRO A 110 -1.58 -3.82 2.46
C PRO A 110 -0.34 -2.96 2.20
N PHE A 111 -0.42 -1.64 2.33
CA PHE A 111 0.74 -0.77 2.12
C PHE A 111 1.79 -0.91 3.23
N LEU A 112 1.37 -1.04 4.49
CA LEU A 112 2.32 -1.26 5.60
C LEU A 112 3.14 -2.54 5.42
N LYS A 113 2.53 -3.61 4.88
CA LYS A 113 3.24 -4.83 4.52
C LYS A 113 4.17 -4.62 3.36
N PHE A 114 3.70 -3.96 2.30
CA PHE A 114 4.53 -3.64 1.15
C PHE A 114 5.80 -2.89 1.58
N VAL A 115 5.66 -1.85 2.41
CA VAL A 115 6.80 -1.09 2.96
C VAL A 115 7.72 -1.98 3.80
N LYS A 116 7.16 -2.82 4.68
CA LYS A 116 7.96 -3.73 5.51
C LYS A 116 8.79 -4.69 4.66
N GLU A 117 8.17 -5.31 3.66
CA GLU A 117 8.86 -6.24 2.75
C GLU A 117 9.92 -5.52 1.90
N CYS A 118 9.64 -4.29 1.43
CA CYS A 118 10.63 -3.47 0.75
C CYS A 118 11.86 -3.21 1.64
N ARG A 119 11.63 -2.82 2.90
CA ARG A 119 12.71 -2.58 3.88
C ARG A 119 13.54 -3.83 4.10
N LEU A 120 12.89 -4.98 4.32
CA LEU A 120 13.58 -6.25 4.51
C LEU A 120 14.42 -6.63 3.28
N ALA A 121 13.88 -6.49 2.07
CA ALA A 121 14.60 -6.77 0.83
C ALA A 121 15.80 -5.82 0.61
N ASN A 122 15.72 -4.59 1.14
CA ASN A 122 16.82 -3.63 1.14
C ASN A 122 17.73 -3.71 2.38
N GLY A 123 17.59 -4.74 3.22
CA GLY A 123 18.42 -4.94 4.41
C GLY A 123 18.18 -3.93 5.53
N LYS A 124 16.97 -3.37 5.65
CA LYS A 124 16.53 -2.46 6.70
C LYS A 124 15.48 -3.13 7.60
N GLU A 125 15.50 -2.82 8.90
CA GLU A 125 14.53 -3.30 9.89
C GLU A 125 13.25 -2.44 9.94
#